data_AF-A0A377E0U2-F1
#
_entry.id   AF-A0A377E0U2-F1
#
_cell.length_a   1.000
_cell.length_b   1.000
_cell.length_c   1.000
_cell.angle_alpha   90.00
_cell.angle_beta   90.00
_cell.angle_gamma   90.00
#
_symmetry.space_group_name_H-M   'P 1'
#
loop_
_entity.id
_entity.type
_entity.pdbx_description
1 polymer ?
#
loop_
_entity_poly.entity_id
_entity_poly.type
_entity_poly.pdbx_seq_one_letter_code
_entity_poly.pdbx_strand_id
1 'polypeptide(L)'
;MSASLAILTIGIVPMQEVLPLLTEYIDEDNISHHSLLGKLSREEVMAEYAPEAGEDTILTLLNDNQLAHVSRRKVERDLQGVVEVLDNQGYDVILLMSTANISSMTARNTIFLEPSRILPPLVSSIVEDHQVGVIVPVEEMLPVQAQKWQILQKSPVFSLGNPIS
;
A
#
# COMPACT_ATOMS: atom_id res chain seq x y z
N MET A 1 23.34 13.04 -7.86
CA MET A 1 23.09 11.62 -7.57
C MET A 1 21.59 11.46 -7.57
N SER A 2 21.02 10.66 -8.48
CA SER A 2 19.60 10.32 -8.40
C SER A 2 19.42 9.31 -7.28
N ALA A 3 18.42 9.51 -6.42
CA ALA A 3 18.13 8.58 -5.34
C ALA A 3 17.61 7.26 -5.91
N SER A 4 18.03 6.14 -5.31
CA SER A 4 17.50 4.81 -5.58
C SER A 4 16.21 4.56 -4.79
N LEU A 5 15.16 4.12 -5.49
CA LEU A 5 13.83 3.91 -4.95
C LEU A 5 13.40 2.44 -5.09
N ALA A 6 13.00 1.83 -3.99
CA ALA A 6 12.28 0.57 -4.00
C ALA A 6 10.80 0.80 -3.70
N ILE A 7 9.93 0.50 -4.66
CA ILE A 7 8.48 0.48 -4.48
C ILE A 7 8.10 -0.90 -3.96
N LEU A 8 7.45 -0.94 -2.80
CA LEU A 8 7.01 -2.16 -2.14
C LEU A 8 5.48 -2.23 -2.11
N THR A 9 4.90 -3.32 -2.59
CA THR A 9 3.44 -3.55 -2.55
C THR A 9 3.12 -4.89 -1.91
N ILE A 10 1.90 -5.04 -1.37
CA ILE A 10 1.41 -6.33 -0.85
C ILE A 10 0.96 -7.22 -2.01
N GLY A 11 -0.02 -6.76 -2.78
CA GLY A 11 -0.50 -7.40 -4.00
C GLY A 11 0.07 -6.80 -5.27
N ILE A 12 -0.67 -6.96 -6.37
CA ILE A 12 -0.36 -6.32 -7.64
C ILE A 12 -0.90 -4.88 -7.68
N VAL A 13 -0.19 -4.02 -8.42
CA VAL A 13 -0.55 -2.61 -8.68
C VAL A 13 -0.25 -2.35 -10.16
N PRO A 14 -1.09 -1.59 -10.89
CA PRO A 14 -0.84 -1.24 -12.28
C PRO A 14 0.33 -0.24 -12.38
N MET A 15 1.56 -0.76 -12.37
CA MET A 15 2.77 0.07 -12.38
C MET A 15 2.89 0.97 -13.61
N GLN A 16 2.25 0.62 -14.73
CA GLN A 16 2.20 1.47 -15.93
C GLN A 16 1.51 2.83 -15.68
N GLU A 17 0.59 2.90 -14.72
CA GLU A 17 -0.10 4.15 -14.35
C GLU A 17 0.68 4.94 -13.29
N VAL A 18 1.43 4.25 -12.43
CA VAL A 18 2.15 4.86 -11.30
C VAL A 18 3.54 5.34 -11.70
N LEU A 19 4.29 4.55 -12.49
CA LEU A 19 5.67 4.85 -12.85
C LEU A 19 5.83 6.24 -13.49
N PRO A 20 4.98 6.69 -14.43
CA PRO A 20 5.11 8.02 -15.03
C PRO A 20 5.08 9.18 -14.01
N LEU A 21 4.39 9.01 -12.88
CA LEU A 21 4.32 10.03 -11.83
C LEU A 21 5.61 10.12 -11.01
N LEU A 22 6.40 9.05 -10.99
CA LEU A 22 7.67 8.97 -10.29
C LEU A 22 8.84 9.30 -11.20
N THR A 23 8.76 8.91 -12.48
CA THR A 23 9.82 9.15 -13.48
C THR A 23 9.93 10.60 -13.92
N GLU A 24 8.98 11.46 -13.54
CA GLU A 24 9.14 12.91 -13.60
C GLU A 24 10.28 13.41 -12.69
N TYR A 25 10.58 12.69 -11.60
CA TYR A 25 11.52 13.13 -10.55
C TYR A 25 12.72 12.19 -10.35
N ILE A 26 12.59 10.90 -10.69
CA ILE A 26 13.58 9.85 -10.44
C ILE A 26 13.80 9.06 -11.74
N ASP A 27 15.04 8.89 -12.19
CA ASP A 27 15.30 8.08 -13.39
C ASP A 27 14.74 6.67 -13.22
N GLU A 28 14.08 6.13 -14.25
CA GLU A 28 13.41 4.82 -14.19
C GLU A 28 14.36 3.68 -13.79
N ASP A 29 15.62 3.74 -14.25
CA ASP A 29 16.67 2.77 -13.91
C ASP A 29 17.01 2.73 -12.41
N ASN A 30 16.65 3.77 -11.65
CA ASN A 30 16.81 3.85 -10.20
C ASN A 30 15.56 3.41 -9.43
N ILE A 31 14.49 3.00 -10.13
CA ILE A 31 13.25 2.52 -9.53
C ILE A 31 13.17 1.00 -9.68
N SER A 32 12.97 0.31 -8.56
CA SER A 32 12.65 -1.11 -8.53
C SER A 32 11.28 -1.34 -7.93
N HIS A 33 10.54 -2.34 -8.42
CA HIS A 33 9.25 -2.75 -7.86
C HIS A 33 9.34 -4.15 -7.28
N HIS A 34 8.92 -4.27 -6.02
CA HIS A 34 8.85 -5.51 -5.26
C HIS A 34 7.42 -5.70 -4.76
N SER A 35 6.84 -6.86 -5.05
CA SER A 35 5.53 -7.25 -4.55
C SER A 35 5.68 -8.48 -3.66
N LEU A 36 5.11 -8.43 -2.46
CA LEU A 36 5.15 -9.55 -1.51
C LEU A 36 4.43 -10.79 -2.10
N LEU A 37 3.23 -10.58 -2.67
CA LEU A 37 2.36 -11.65 -3.15
C LEU A 37 2.29 -11.73 -4.67
N GLY A 38 2.79 -10.74 -5.41
CA GLY A 38 2.52 -10.58 -6.84
C GLY A 38 3.05 -11.70 -7.75
N LYS A 39 3.99 -12.52 -7.26
CA LYS A 39 4.53 -13.68 -8.00
C LYS A 39 3.86 -15.01 -7.62
N LEU A 40 3.07 -15.04 -6.55
CA LEU A 40 2.45 -16.26 -6.03
C LEU A 40 1.10 -16.51 -6.71
N SER A 41 0.77 -17.78 -6.98
CA SER A 41 -0.58 -18.15 -7.40
C SER A 41 -1.58 -17.94 -6.26
N ARG A 42 -2.89 -17.86 -6.56
CA ARG A 42 -3.92 -17.79 -5.52
C ARG A 42 -3.80 -18.94 -4.53
N GLU A 43 -3.57 -20.16 -5.01
CA GLU A 43 -3.42 -21.36 -4.18
C GLU A 43 -2.24 -21.23 -3.22
N GLU A 44 -1.09 -20.74 -3.71
CA GLU A 44 0.09 -20.49 -2.88
C GLU A 44 -0.17 -19.39 -1.84
N VAL A 45 -0.82 -18.29 -2.24
CA VAL A 45 -1.21 -17.24 -1.29
C VAL A 45 -2.16 -17.78 -0.22
N MET A 46 -3.15 -18.60 -0.59
CA MET A 46 -4.08 -19.15 0.40
C MET A 46 -3.41 -20.20 1.30
N ALA A 47 -2.46 -20.98 0.79
CA ALA A 47 -1.72 -21.93 1.61
C ALA A 47 -0.90 -21.23 2.70
N GLU A 48 -0.21 -20.14 2.35
CA GLU A 48 0.72 -19.47 3.26
C GLU A 48 0.03 -18.35 4.07
N TYR A 49 -0.78 -17.52 3.41
CA TYR A 49 -1.30 -16.27 3.95
C TYR A 49 -2.80 -16.27 4.29
N ALA A 50 -3.51 -17.40 4.19
CA ALA A 50 -4.90 -17.45 4.65
C ALA A 50 -5.00 -17.02 6.13
N PRO A 51 -6.01 -16.21 6.49
CA PRO A 51 -6.24 -15.79 7.87
C PRO A 51 -6.72 -16.95 8.73
N GLU A 52 -6.23 -17.00 9.96
CA GLU A 52 -6.75 -17.90 10.98
C GLU A 52 -8.01 -17.30 11.64
N ALA A 53 -8.80 -18.13 12.32
CA ALA A 53 -10.04 -17.68 12.95
C ALA A 53 -9.76 -16.58 13.98
N GLY A 54 -10.37 -15.41 13.78
CA GLY A 54 -10.20 -14.24 14.66
C GLY A 54 -8.99 -13.35 14.34
N GLU A 55 -8.22 -13.65 13.29
CA GLU A 55 -7.17 -12.74 12.83
C GLU A 55 -7.73 -11.56 12.02
N ASP A 56 -7.10 -10.40 12.17
CA ASP A 56 -7.32 -9.27 11.27
C ASP A 56 -6.86 -9.61 9.86
N THR A 57 -7.61 -9.10 8.87
CA THR A 57 -7.33 -9.35 7.46
C THR A 57 -6.93 -8.08 6.72
N ILE A 58 -6.18 -8.26 5.63
CA ILE A 58 -5.89 -7.25 4.63
C ILE A 58 -6.56 -7.69 3.33
N LEU A 59 -7.32 -6.78 2.73
CA LEU A 59 -7.85 -6.95 1.38
C LEU A 59 -6.79 -6.53 0.36
N THR A 60 -6.44 -7.42 -0.57
CA THR A 60 -5.43 -7.16 -1.60
C THR A 60 -5.82 -7.78 -2.94
N LEU A 61 -5.35 -7.19 -4.03
CA LEU A 61 -5.52 -7.71 -5.39
C LEU A 61 -4.37 -8.69 -5.72
N LEU A 62 -4.71 -9.90 -6.14
CA LEU A 62 -3.73 -10.93 -6.54
C LEU A 62 -3.47 -10.91 -8.05
N ASN A 63 -2.49 -11.69 -8.50
CA ASN A 63 -2.06 -11.74 -9.91
C ASN A 63 -3.11 -12.28 -10.89
N ASP A 64 -4.14 -12.95 -10.38
CA ASP A 64 -5.32 -13.39 -11.14
C ASP A 64 -6.39 -12.29 -11.26
N ASN A 65 -6.07 -11.06 -10.87
CA ASN A 65 -6.95 -9.90 -10.84
C ASN A 65 -8.19 -10.09 -9.95
N GLN A 66 -8.12 -10.98 -8.98
CA GLN A 66 -9.18 -11.18 -8.00
C GLN A 66 -8.73 -10.75 -6.61
N LEU A 67 -9.65 -10.16 -5.86
CA LEU A 67 -9.41 -9.77 -4.48
C LEU A 67 -9.28 -11.01 -3.57
N ALA A 68 -8.49 -10.88 -2.52
CA ALA A 68 -8.36 -11.88 -1.48
C ALA A 68 -8.16 -11.22 -0.12
N HIS A 69 -8.69 -11.86 0.92
CA HIS A 69 -8.37 -11.54 2.30
C HIS A 69 -7.18 -12.39 2.74
N VAL A 70 -6.13 -11.74 3.22
CA VAL A 70 -4.93 -12.37 3.75
C VAL A 70 -4.70 -11.97 5.20
N SER A 71 -4.03 -12.84 5.97
CA SER A 71 -3.68 -12.58 7.36
C SER A 71 -2.79 -11.33 7.47
N ARG A 72 -3.25 -10.33 8.22
CA ARG A 72 -2.46 -9.13 8.53
C ARG A 72 -1.12 -9.49 9.15
N ARG A 73 -1.14 -10.38 10.15
CA ARG A 73 0.04 -10.75 10.94
C ARG A 73 1.12 -11.39 10.06
N LYS A 74 0.72 -12.30 9.17
CA LYS A 74 1.66 -12.99 8.26
C LYS A 74 2.24 -12.00 7.23
N VAL A 75 1.39 -11.14 6.67
CA VAL A 75 1.81 -10.08 5.76
C VAL A 75 2.80 -9.13 6.43
N GLU A 76 2.50 -8.60 7.62
CA GLU A 76 3.40 -7.68 8.33
C GLU A 76 4.75 -8.31 8.66
N ARG A 77 4.77 -9.58 9.09
CA ARG A 77 6.00 -10.34 9.34
C ARG A 77 6.87 -10.44 8.09
N ASP A 78 6.30 -10.88 6.98
CA ASP A 78 7.07 -11.17 5.76
C ASP A 78 7.44 -9.88 5.02
N LEU A 79 6.58 -8.85 5.10
CA LEU A 79 6.87 -7.52 4.60
C LEU A 79 8.06 -6.88 5.32
N GLN A 80 8.14 -7.00 6.65
CA GLN A 80 9.31 -6.55 7.42
C GLN A 80 10.59 -7.24 6.95
N GLY A 81 10.54 -8.54 6.64
CA GLY A 81 11.67 -9.26 6.06
C GLY A 81 12.10 -8.71 4.70
N VAL A 82 11.14 -8.35 3.83
CA VAL A 82 11.45 -7.70 2.54
C VAL A 82 12.07 -6.31 2.76
N VAL A 83 11.55 -5.52 3.71
CA VAL A 83 12.12 -4.21 4.07
C VAL A 83 13.57 -4.36 4.51
N GLU A 84 13.89 -5.34 5.36
CA GLU A 84 15.27 -5.59 5.80
C GLU A 84 16.20 -5.98 4.66
N VAL A 85 15.73 -6.77 3.68
CA VAL A 85 16.52 -7.12 2.50
C VAL A 85 16.81 -5.87 1.67
N LEU A 86 15.81 -5.03 1.42
CA LEU A 86 15.96 -3.79 0.64
C LEU A 86 16.87 -2.78 1.37
N ASP A 87 16.71 -2.64 2.69
CA ASP A 87 17.55 -1.77 3.53
C ASP A 87 19.03 -2.19 3.50
N ASN A 88 19.30 -3.50 3.48
CA ASN A 88 20.65 -4.05 3.35
C ASN A 88 21.21 -3.96 1.92
N GLN A 89 20.35 -3.87 0.90
CA GLN A 89 20.77 -3.60 -0.49
C GLN A 89 21.17 -2.14 -0.72
N GLY A 90 20.91 -1.26 0.25
CA GLY A 90 21.37 0.12 0.22
C GLY A 90 20.49 1.04 -0.63
N TYR A 91 19.19 0.76 -0.75
CA TYR A 91 18.26 1.72 -1.34
C TYR A 91 18.21 3.00 -0.51
N ASP A 92 18.13 4.16 -1.17
CA ASP A 92 18.00 5.44 -0.48
C ASP A 92 16.59 5.61 0.10
N VAL A 93 15.58 5.12 -0.63
CA VAL A 93 14.17 5.20 -0.26
C VAL A 93 13.45 3.87 -0.51
N ILE A 94 12.63 3.43 0.45
CA ILE A 94 11.62 2.39 0.25
C ILE A 94 10.25 3.05 0.38
N LEU A 95 9.44 2.99 -0.68
CA LEU A 95 8.08 3.48 -0.72
C LEU A 95 7.10 2.31 -0.61
N LEU A 96 6.42 2.19 0.52
CA LEU A 96 5.36 1.20 0.68
C LEU A 96 4.04 1.74 0.09
N MET A 97 3.62 1.18 -1.04
CA MET A 97 2.34 1.46 -1.65
C MET A 97 1.28 0.45 -1.17
N SER A 98 0.56 0.83 -0.12
CA SER A 98 -0.51 0.04 0.47
C SER A 98 -1.69 0.91 0.92
N THR A 99 -2.90 0.41 0.71
CA THR A 99 -4.12 0.97 1.32
C THR A 99 -4.43 0.36 2.68
N ALA A 100 -3.74 -0.73 3.04
CA ALA A 100 -3.90 -1.38 4.34
C ALA A 100 -3.21 -0.56 5.43
N ASN A 101 -3.88 -0.41 6.56
CA ASN A 101 -3.30 0.19 7.75
C ASN A 101 -2.35 -0.80 8.42
N ILE A 102 -1.10 -0.93 7.96
CA ILE A 102 -0.14 -1.86 8.55
C ILE A 102 0.60 -1.25 9.74
N SER A 103 1.09 -2.11 10.63
CA SER A 103 2.04 -1.71 11.67
C SER A 103 3.26 -1.02 11.07
N SER A 104 3.85 -0.05 11.78
CA SER A 104 5.04 0.65 11.30
C SER A 104 6.20 -0.33 11.07
N MET A 105 6.76 -0.34 9.87
CA MET A 105 7.95 -1.12 9.54
C MET A 105 9.22 -0.41 10.04
N THR A 106 10.29 -1.18 10.24
CA THR A 106 11.60 -0.66 10.67
C THR A 106 12.62 -0.82 9.55
N ALA A 107 13.21 0.30 9.12
CA ALA A 107 14.41 0.36 8.28
C ALA A 107 15.52 1.10 9.05
N ARG A 108 16.79 0.73 8.82
CA ARG A 108 17.94 1.27 9.59
C ARG A 108 18.72 2.33 8.82
N ASN A 109 18.91 2.11 7.52
CA ASN A 109 19.76 2.93 6.66
C ASN A 109 18.94 3.69 5.62
N THR A 110 17.79 3.16 5.25
CA THR A 110 16.90 3.66 4.20
C THR A 110 15.77 4.54 4.76
N ILE A 111 15.37 5.56 4.00
CA ILE A 111 14.15 6.32 4.29
C ILE A 111 12.93 5.45 3.94
N PHE A 112 12.14 5.07 4.94
CA PHE A 112 10.90 4.33 4.74
C PHE A 112 9.70 5.28 4.63
N LEU A 113 9.10 5.36 3.44
CA LEU A 113 7.96 6.22 3.14
C LEU A 113 6.66 5.43 3.11
N GLU A 114 5.68 5.92 3.88
CA GLU A 114 4.34 5.37 3.97
C GLU A 114 3.32 6.46 3.59
N PRO A 115 2.72 6.42 2.37
CA PRO A 115 1.75 7.42 1.93
C PRO A 115 0.55 7.54 2.87
N SER A 116 0.16 6.45 3.53
CA SER A 116 -0.93 6.43 4.53
C SER A 116 -0.68 7.36 5.72
N ARG A 117 0.59 7.66 6.05
CA ARG A 117 0.98 8.55 7.16
C ARG A 117 1.15 10.00 6.73
N ILE A 118 1.35 10.23 5.43
CA ILE A 118 1.60 11.55 4.85
C ILE A 118 0.30 12.19 4.33
N LEU A 119 -0.51 11.40 3.62
CA LEU A 119 -1.68 11.93 2.90
C LEU A 119 -2.80 12.44 3.82
N PRO A 120 -3.26 11.72 4.85
CA PRO A 120 -4.35 12.22 5.71
C PRO A 120 -4.07 13.58 6.37
N PRO A 121 -2.92 13.81 7.04
CA PRO A 121 -2.65 15.13 7.63
C PRO A 121 -2.45 16.22 6.57
N LEU A 122 -1.85 15.89 5.42
CA LEU A 122 -1.69 16.85 4.32
C LEU A 122 -3.04 17.27 3.74
N VAL A 123 -3.94 16.33 3.49
CA VAL A 123 -5.29 16.66 3.01
C VAL A 123 -6.04 17.45 4.06
N SER A 124 -5.95 17.04 5.34
CA SER A 124 -6.60 17.75 6.45
C SER A 124 -6.18 19.21 6.57
N SER A 125 -4.92 19.56 6.25
CA SER A 125 -4.45 20.94 6.32
C SER A 125 -4.89 21.79 5.11
N ILE A 126 -5.22 21.16 3.98
CA ILE A 126 -5.67 21.85 2.77
C ILE A 126 -7.17 22.09 2.78
N VAL A 127 -7.95 21.11 3.23
CA VAL A 127 -9.42 21.14 3.09
C VAL A 127 -10.12 21.89 4.21
N GLU A 128 -9.48 22.08 5.37
CA GLU A 128 -10.04 22.74 6.55
C GLU A 128 -11.46 22.21 6.89
N ASP A 129 -12.50 23.04 6.71
CA ASP A 129 -13.90 22.71 6.97
C ASP A 129 -14.68 22.29 5.70
N HIS A 130 -14.02 22.08 4.56
CA HIS A 130 -14.68 21.65 3.33
C HIS A 130 -15.04 20.16 3.36
N GLN A 131 -16.10 19.81 2.62
CA GLN A 131 -16.50 18.41 2.47
C GLN A 131 -15.58 17.69 1.49
N VAL A 132 -14.89 16.65 1.97
CA VAL A 132 -14.08 15.77 1.13
C VAL A 132 -14.93 14.64 0.56
N GLY A 133 -14.76 14.38 -0.74
CA GLY A 133 -15.26 13.18 -1.41
C GLY A 133 -14.13 12.18 -1.62
N VAL A 134 -14.39 10.89 -1.38
CA VAL A 134 -13.43 9.80 -1.56
C VAL A 134 -14.04 8.73 -2.45
N ILE A 135 -13.36 8.40 -3.54
CA ILE A 135 -13.74 7.28 -4.43
C ILE A 135 -12.97 6.05 -3.98
N VAL A 136 -13.68 4.94 -3.78
CA VAL A 136 -13.09 3.64 -3.41
C VAL A 136 -13.42 2.59 -4.46
N PRO A 137 -12.51 1.64 -4.73
CA PRO A 137 -12.71 0.69 -5.84
C PRO A 137 -13.79 -0.35 -5.53
N VAL A 138 -13.91 -0.76 -4.27
CA VAL A 138 -14.88 -1.77 -3.81
C VAL A 138 -15.39 -1.42 -2.41
N GLU A 139 -16.58 -1.91 -2.06
CA GLU A 139 -17.26 -1.60 -0.81
C GLU A 139 -16.49 -2.09 0.42
N GLU A 140 -15.80 -3.22 0.30
CA GLU A 140 -14.99 -3.85 1.34
C GLU A 140 -13.82 -2.97 1.81
N MET A 141 -13.44 -1.94 1.03
CA MET A 141 -12.43 -0.95 1.43
C MET A 141 -13.00 0.22 2.25
N LEU A 142 -14.33 0.38 2.34
CA LEU A 142 -14.91 1.50 3.09
C LEU A 142 -14.44 1.58 4.55
N PRO A 143 -14.36 0.49 5.34
CA PRO A 143 -13.92 0.58 6.73
C PRO A 143 -12.49 1.10 6.87
N VAL A 144 -11.55 0.61 6.05
CA VAL A 144 -10.15 1.05 6.11
C VAL A 144 -9.99 2.49 5.61
N GLN A 145 -10.78 2.91 4.63
CA GLN A 145 -10.77 4.30 4.15
C GLN A 145 -11.41 5.25 5.18
N ALA A 146 -12.52 4.86 5.82
CA ALA A 146 -13.11 5.63 6.91
C ALA A 146 -12.11 5.83 8.06
N GLN A 147 -11.37 4.79 8.43
CA GLN A 147 -10.31 4.89 9.44
C GLN A 147 -9.18 5.82 8.99
N LYS A 148 -8.72 5.72 7.74
CA LYS A 148 -7.66 6.58 7.18
C LYS A 148 -8.00 8.06 7.28
N TRP A 149 -9.26 8.43 7.01
CA TRP A 149 -9.69 9.81 6.89
C TRP A 149 -10.32 10.38 8.18
N GLN A 150 -10.24 9.66 9.30
CA GLN A 150 -10.82 10.09 10.59
C GLN A 150 -10.25 11.41 11.14
N ILE A 151 -9.09 11.85 10.64
CA ILE A 151 -8.44 13.10 11.05
C ILE A 151 -9.14 14.36 10.49
N LEU A 152 -9.97 14.20 9.45
CA LEU A 152 -10.66 15.33 8.82
C LEU A 152 -11.75 15.88 9.75
N GLN A 153 -11.94 17.20 9.74
CA GLN A 153 -12.97 17.85 10.57
C GLN A 153 -14.39 17.41 10.21
N LYS A 154 -14.65 17.23 8.91
CA LYS A 154 -15.90 16.65 8.39
C LYS A 154 -15.63 15.24 7.88
N SER A 155 -16.47 14.29 8.29
CA SER A 155 -16.42 12.92 7.77
C SER A 155 -16.56 12.93 6.25
N PRO A 156 -15.71 12.21 5.50
CA PRO A 156 -15.83 12.14 4.05
C PRO A 156 -17.16 11.55 3.58
N VAL A 157 -17.54 11.93 2.37
CA VAL A 157 -18.57 11.20 1.59
C VAL A 157 -17.86 10.23 0.67
N PHE A 158 -18.32 8.98 0.67
CA PHE A 158 -17.72 7.92 -0.14
C PHE A 158 -18.58 7.60 -1.36
N SER A 159 -17.93 7.28 -2.47
CA SER A 159 -18.57 6.71 -3.67
C SER A 159 -17.74 5.54 -4.18
N LEU A 160 -18.41 4.57 -4.81
CA LEU A 160 -17.74 3.47 -5.48
C LEU A 160 -17.31 3.88 -6.90
N GLY A 161 -16.14 3.42 -7.32
CA GLY A 161 -15.62 3.58 -8.67
C GLY A 161 -14.63 2.47 -8.96
N ASN A 162 -15.13 1.32 -9.44
CA ASN A 162 -14.31 0.15 -9.70
C ASN A 162 -13.63 0.30 -11.07
N PRO A 163 -12.29 0.35 -11.15
CA PRO A 163 -11.59 0.48 -12.43
C PRO A 163 -11.57 -0.82 -13.27
N ILE A 164 -12.02 -1.94 -12.70
CA ILE A 164 -11.99 -3.28 -13.34
C ILE A 164 -13.39 -3.74 -13.80
N SER A 165 -14.45 -3.00 -13.47
CA SER A 165 -15.85 -3.33 -13.85
C SER A 165 -16.24 -2.84 -15.24
#